data_AF-A0A0C1R4W2-F1
#
_entry.id   AF-A0A0C1R4W2-F1
#
_cell.length_a   1.000
_cell.length_b   1.000
_cell.length_c   1.000
_cell.angle_alpha   90.00
_cell.angle_beta   90.00
_cell.angle_gamma   90.00
#
_symmetry.space_group_name_H-M   'P 1'
#
loop_
_entity.id
_entity.type
_entity.pdbx_description
1 polymer ?
#
loop_
_entity_poly.entity_id
_entity_poly.type
_entity_poly.pdbx_seq_one_letter_code
_entity_poly.pdbx_strand_id
1 'polypeptide(L)' 'MGRGMYAKIPTIFLFPSDYFNPKAVDEAFLEQAKSLQNAGFETAVISLESLSTTSPKSAPKLSHGSDVVYRGWMLSPSD' A
#
# COMPACT_ATOMS: atom_id res chain seq x y z
N MET A 1 -9.96 -33.80 -15.47
CA MET A 1 -8.81 -32.95 -15.08
C MET A 1 -9.30 -31.50 -14.96
N GLY A 2 -9.74 -31.06 -13.78
CA GLY A 2 -10.07 -29.65 -13.55
C GLY A 2 -8.78 -28.88 -13.34
N ARG A 3 -8.42 -27.96 -14.23
CA ARG A 3 -7.35 -26.99 -13.96
C ARG A 3 -7.80 -26.17 -12.77
N GLY A 4 -7.22 -26.43 -11.59
CA GLY A 4 -7.36 -25.56 -10.42
C GLY A 4 -6.84 -24.18 -10.81
N MET A 5 -7.77 -23.28 -11.13
CA MET A 5 -7.45 -21.88 -11.38
C MET A 5 -7.11 -21.29 -10.01
N TYR A 6 -5.84 -21.32 -9.63
CA TYR A 6 -5.39 -20.45 -8.55
C TYR A 6 -5.59 -19.03 -9.05
N ALA A 7 -6.67 -18.37 -8.63
CA ALA A 7 -6.84 -16.95 -8.84
C ALA A 7 -5.62 -16.29 -8.20
N LYS A 8 -4.78 -15.64 -9.02
CA LYS A 8 -3.62 -14.91 -8.53
C LYS A 8 -4.16 -13.83 -7.60
N ILE A 9 -3.81 -13.92 -6.32
CA ILE A 9 -4.20 -12.90 -5.34
C ILE A 9 -3.54 -11.58 -5.78
N PRO A 10 -4.31 -10.50 -5.99
CA PRO A 10 -3.74 -9.23 -6.36
C PRO A 10 -2.88 -8.71 -5.20
N THR A 11 -1.61 -8.40 -5.50
CA THR A 11 -0.68 -7.82 -4.54
C THR A 11 -0.64 -6.31 -4.68
N ILE A 12 -0.94 -5.60 -3.61
CA ILE A 12 -0.91 -4.14 -3.53
C ILE A 12 0.25 -3.72 -2.65
N PHE A 13 1.12 -2.85 -3.16
CA PHE A 13 2.20 -2.27 -2.36
C PHE A 13 1.74 -0.97 -1.72
N LEU A 14 1.80 -0.93 -0.39
CA LEU A 14 1.31 0.18 0.42
C LEU A 14 2.49 1.02 0.93
N PHE A 15 2.50 2.30 0.58
CA PHE A 15 3.56 3.24 0.95
C PHE A 15 3.06 4.29 1.95
N PRO A 16 3.93 4.88 2.77
CA PRO A 16 3.54 6.03 3.56
C PRO A 16 3.15 7.20 2.64
N SER A 17 2.07 7.89 2.99
CA SER A 17 1.66 9.11 2.30
C SER A 17 2.57 10.26 2.71
N ASP A 18 2.80 11.20 1.78
CA ASP A 18 3.45 12.46 2.10
C ASP A 18 2.66 13.24 3.17
N TYR A 19 3.38 13.90 4.07
CA TYR A 19 2.79 14.63 5.19
C TYR A 19 1.97 15.84 4.72
N PHE A 20 2.42 16.53 3.66
CA PHE A 20 1.74 17.70 3.11
C PHE A 20 0.65 17.30 2.10
N ASN A 21 0.82 16.17 1.43
CA ASN A 21 -0.10 15.67 0.42
C ASN A 21 -0.48 14.20 0.69
N PRO A 22 -1.61 13.95 1.38
CA PRO A 22 -2.00 12.61 1.82
C PRO A 22 -2.36 11.64 0.68
N LYS A 23 -2.40 12.12 -0.58
CA LYS A 23 -2.61 11.30 -1.78
C LYS A 23 -1.31 10.99 -2.53
N ALA A 24 -0.21 11.64 -2.17
CA ALA A 24 1.10 11.40 -2.75
C ALA A 24 1.87 10.40 -1.89
N VAL A 25 2.76 9.64 -2.53
CA VAL A 25 3.75 8.81 -1.83
C VAL A 25 4.79 9.73 -1.22
N ASP A 26 5.24 9.42 0.00
CA ASP A 26 6.38 10.05 0.63
C ASP A 26 7.60 10.08 -0.33
N GLU A 27 8.27 11.22 -0.41
CA GLU A 27 9.40 11.45 -1.32
C GLU A 27 10.48 10.36 -1.19
N ALA A 28 10.74 9.87 0.03
CA ALA A 28 11.74 8.83 0.29
C ALA A 28 11.44 7.49 -0.41
N PHE A 29 10.18 7.24 -0.77
CA PHE A 29 9.74 6.01 -1.41
C PHE A 29 9.19 6.22 -2.82
N LEU A 30 9.19 7.45 -3.32
CA LEU A 30 8.60 7.80 -4.61
C LEU A 30 9.20 7.00 -5.77
N GLU A 31 10.52 6.81 -5.78
CA GLU A 31 11.21 6.03 -6.82
C GLU A 31 10.85 4.53 -6.77
N GLN A 32 10.69 3.97 -5.57
CA GLN A 32 10.26 2.58 -5.39
C GLN A 32 8.82 2.39 -5.87
N ALA A 33 7.92 3.31 -5.50
CA ALA A 33 6.53 3.27 -5.93
C ALA A 33 6.43 3.38 -7.47
N LYS A 34 7.20 4.25 -8.10
CA LYS A 34 7.27 4.35 -9.57
C LYS A 34 7.80 3.07 -10.21
N SER A 35 8.83 2.47 -9.62
CA SER A 35 9.41 1.22 -10.15
C SER A 35 8.42 0.06 -10.11
N LEU A 36 7.63 -0.06 -9.03
CA LEU A 36 6.59 -1.09 -8.90
C LEU A 36 5.41 -0.85 -9.85
N GLN A 37 4.96 0.41 -9.99
CA GLN A 37 3.94 0.76 -10.97
C GLN A 37 4.40 0.44 -12.40
N ASN A 38 5.65 0.76 -12.74
CA ASN A 38 6.25 0.43 -14.05
C ASN A 38 6.37 -1.09 -14.27
N ALA A 39 6.51 -1.87 -13.21
CA ALA A 39 6.49 -3.34 -13.26
C ALA A 39 5.06 -3.92 -13.32
N GLY A 40 4.03 -3.09 -13.32
CA GLY A 40 2.62 -3.50 -13.43
C GLY A 40 1.97 -3.90 -12.10
N PHE A 41 2.57 -3.53 -10.96
CA PHE A 41 1.97 -3.73 -9.65
C PHE A 41 1.07 -2.56 -9.26
N GLU A 42 0.01 -2.86 -8.51
CA GLU A 42 -0.81 -1.84 -7.88
C GLU A 42 -0.08 -1.25 -6.67
N THR A 43 -0.17 0.08 -6.53
CA THR A 43 0.39 0.80 -5.39
C THR A 43 -0.69 1.66 -4.74
N ALA A 44 -0.65 1.74 -3.41
CA ALA A 44 -1.50 2.60 -2.62
C ALA A 44 -0.67 3.36 -1.59
N VAL A 45 -1.24 4.41 -1.02
CA VAL A 45 -0.66 5.17 0.09
C VAL A 45 -1.48 4.99 1.37
N ILE A 46 -0.83 5.08 2.53
CA ILE A 46 -1.46 5.10 3.85
C ILE A 46 -0.95 6.29 4.66
N SER A 47 -1.86 7.01 5.31
CA SER A 47 -1.47 8.07 6.24
C SER A 47 -1.05 7.51 7.58
N LEU A 48 0.22 7.76 7.95
CA LEU A 48 0.79 7.39 9.24
C LEU A 48 0.00 8.01 10.40
N GLU A 49 -0.36 9.30 10.30
CA GLU A 49 -1.20 9.98 11.30
C GLU A 49 -2.57 9.32 11.55
N SER A 50 -3.06 8.53 10.60
CA SER A 50 -4.34 7.82 10.73
C SER A 50 -4.18 6.34 11.10
N LEU A 51 -2.95 5.80 11.16
CA LEU A 51 -2.71 4.41 11.51
C LEU A 51 -3.18 4.08 12.94
N SER A 52 -2.94 4.99 13.89
CA SER A 52 -3.42 4.87 15.27
C SER A 52 -4.93 5.02 15.46
N THR A 53 -5.65 5.38 14.41
CA THR A 53 -7.10 5.54 14.49
C THR A 53 -7.79 4.22 14.17
N THR A 54 -9.02 4.05 14.64
CA THR A 54 -9.85 2.87 14.33
C THR A 54 -10.11 2.70 12.82
N SER A 55 -9.77 3.68 11.98
CA SER A 55 -10.02 3.66 10.54
C SER A 55 -8.85 4.30 9.76
N PRO A 56 -7.77 3.53 9.52
CA PRO A 56 -6.62 4.01 8.77
C PRO A 56 -7.03 4.47 7.37
N LYS A 57 -6.53 5.64 6.98
CA LYS A 57 -6.83 6.26 5.68
C LYS A 57 -5.82 5.78 4.65
N SER A 58 -6.29 5.02 3.67
CA SER A 58 -5.51 4.63 2.50
C SER A 58 -6.13 5.15 1.21
N ALA A 59 -5.28 5.39 0.19
CA ALA A 59 -5.71 5.80 -1.13
C ALA A 59 -4.90 5.08 -2.23
N PRO A 60 -5.54 4.40 -3.20
CA PRO A 60 -6.96 4.06 -3.25
C PRO A 60 -7.39 3.15 -2.09
N LYS A 61 -8.71 2.98 -1.92
CA LYS A 61 -9.26 2.08 -0.89
C LYS A 61 -8.84 0.65 -1.22
N LEU A 62 -8.25 -0.04 -0.24
CA LEU A 62 -7.78 -1.41 -0.42
C LEU A 62 -8.98 -2.37 -0.56
N SER A 63 -8.92 -3.24 -1.56
CA SER A 63 -9.93 -4.27 -1.78
C SER A 63 -9.77 -5.41 -0.79
N HIS A 64 -10.89 -5.96 -0.30
CA HIS A 64 -10.87 -7.17 0.51
C HIS A 64 -10.37 -8.35 -0.33
N GLY A 65 -9.46 -9.16 0.23
CA GLY A 65 -8.90 -10.32 -0.44
C GLY A 65 -7.65 -10.05 -1.29
N SER A 66 -7.09 -8.83 -1.24
CA SER A 66 -5.76 -8.52 -1.79
C SER A 66 -4.67 -8.78 -0.75
N ASP A 67 -3.50 -9.23 -1.22
CA ASP A 67 -2.28 -9.26 -0.40
C ASP A 67 -1.70 -7.86 -0.35
N VAL A 68 -1.48 -7.32 0.85
CA VAL A 68 -0.96 -5.96 1.03
C VAL A 68 0.46 -6.03 1.58
N VAL A 69 1.40 -5.44 0.86
CA VAL A 69 2.81 -5.36 1.27
C VAL A 69 3.12 -3.93 1.66
N TYR A 70 3.25 -3.67 2.95
CA TYR A 70 3.67 -2.36 3.45
C TYR A 70 5.17 -2.13 3.18
N ARG A 71 5.49 -0.99 2.58
CA ARG A 71 6.84 -0.55 2.19
C ARG A 71 7.03 0.88 2.69
N GLY A 72 7.46 1.01 3.92
CA GLY A 72 7.64 2.32 4.55
C GLY A 72 8.56 2.27 5.75
N TRP A 73 8.49 3.34 6.54
CA TRP A 73 9.15 3.45 7.82
C TRP A 73 8.71 2.34 8.78
N MET A 74 9.55 2.03 9.77
CA MET A 74 9.17 1.06 10.78
C MET A 74 7.95 1.58 11.56
N LEU A 75 6.85 0.83 11.52
CA LEU A 75 5.68 1.11 12.37
C LEU A 75 6.03 0.70 13.79
N SER A 76 5.87 1.61 14.74
CA SER A 76 6.01 1.27 16.15
C SER A 76 4.77 0.53 16.62
N PRO A 77 4.88 -0.50 17.49
CA PRO A 77 3.71 -1.22 17.99
C PRO A 77 2.77 -0.37 18.87
N SER A 78 3.24 0.81 19.27
CA SER A 78 2.47 1.80 20.03
C SER A 78 1.75 2.81 19.12
N ASP A 79 1.95 2.74 17.81
CA ASP A 79 1.27 3.55 16.80
C ASP A 79 0.03 2.82 16.28
#